data_AF-A0A972RFY4-F1
#
_entry.id   AF-A0A972RFY4-F1
#
_cell.length_a   1.000
_cell.length_b   1.000
_cell.length_c   1.000
_cell.angle_alpha   90.00
_cell.angle_beta   90.00
_cell.angle_gamma   90.00
#
_symmetry.space_group_name_H-M   'P 1'
#
loop_
_entity.id
_entity.type
_entity.pdbx_description
1 polymer ?
#
loop_
_entity_poly.entity_id
_entity_poly.type
_entity_poly.pdbx_seq_one_letter_code
_entity_poly.pdbx_strand_id
1 'polypeptide(L)'
;MTGRTRRSIGQATQRGAVLIVSLVMLLITTMLGVTAISSSRMGEKMAANAMNRNVTFQAAESAIENAVADTNNLLQAISAGDAGVNDTLDINSSDVAATSNTRYQGAGLAVGFSLAADSSGFSAYRFEITGTGAISALNAQTVSAQGISRIGPSN
;
A
#
# COMPACT_ATOMS: atom_id res chain seq x y z
N MET A 1 44.05 -74.83 41.26
CA MET A 1 43.11 -73.90 41.93
C MET A 1 43.73 -72.51 41.91
N THR A 2 43.26 -71.59 41.06
CA THR A 2 43.57 -70.16 41.18
C THR A 2 42.52 -69.38 40.38
N GLY A 3 41.68 -68.64 41.08
CA GLY A 3 40.52 -67.92 40.55
C GLY A 3 40.91 -66.66 39.78
N ARG A 4 40.18 -66.38 38.70
CA ARG A 4 40.33 -65.15 37.92
C ARG A 4 39.29 -64.13 38.38
N THR A 5 39.79 -63.06 38.99
CA THR A 5 39.06 -61.93 39.58
C THR A 5 38.19 -61.22 38.53
N ARG A 6 36.87 -61.17 38.74
CA ARG A 6 35.95 -60.34 37.93
C ARG A 6 36.20 -58.87 38.26
N ARG A 7 36.68 -58.07 37.30
CA ARG A 7 36.69 -56.60 37.42
C ARG A 7 35.25 -56.09 37.33
N SER A 8 34.70 -55.59 38.43
CA SER A 8 33.46 -54.81 38.40
C SER A 8 33.77 -53.44 37.80
N ILE A 9 33.17 -53.13 36.66
CA ILE A 9 33.16 -51.78 36.11
C ILE A 9 32.25 -50.96 37.03
N GLY A 10 32.85 -50.15 37.89
CA GLY A 10 32.10 -49.24 38.77
C GLY A 10 31.28 -48.29 37.91
N GLN A 11 29.96 -48.39 37.99
CA GLN A 11 29.07 -47.39 37.40
C GLN A 11 29.22 -46.10 38.22
N ALA A 12 29.94 -45.13 37.66
CA ALA A 12 30.00 -43.79 38.23
C ALA A 12 28.59 -43.20 38.21
N THR A 13 27.99 -43.07 39.40
CA THR A 13 26.66 -42.49 39.58
C THR A 13 26.73 -40.97 39.44
N GLN A 14 26.81 -40.47 38.20
CA GLN A 14 26.65 -39.05 37.89
C GLN A 14 25.16 -38.67 37.99
N ARG A 15 24.67 -38.47 39.21
CA ARG A 15 23.29 -38.01 39.47
C ARG A 15 23.36 -36.65 40.15
N GLY A 16 23.25 -35.58 39.36
CA GLY A 16 23.13 -34.21 39.89
C GLY A 16 23.25 -33.13 38.81
N ALA A 17 24.25 -33.22 37.93
CA ALA A 17 24.51 -32.19 36.92
C ALA A 17 23.50 -32.17 35.75
N VAL A 18 22.87 -33.31 35.45
CA VAL A 18 21.98 -33.46 34.28
C VAL A 18 20.80 -32.49 34.31
N LEU A 19 20.19 -32.26 35.48
CA LEU A 19 19.05 -31.35 35.63
C LEU A 19 19.43 -29.89 35.32
N ILE A 20 20.63 -29.47 35.73
CA ILE A 20 21.12 -28.11 35.50
C ILE A 20 21.41 -27.91 34.01
N VAL A 21 22.09 -28.88 33.38
CA VAL A 21 22.41 -28.82 31.95
C VAL A 21 21.13 -28.84 31.10
N SER A 22 20.14 -29.67 31.44
CA SER A 22 18.86 -29.70 30.73
C SER A 22 18.08 -28.39 30.89
N LEU A 23 18.09 -27.77 32.08
CA LEU A 23 17.46 -26.48 32.30
C LEU A 23 18.12 -25.35 31.50
N VAL A 24 19.46 -25.32 31.46
CA VAL A 24 20.21 -24.34 30.66
C VAL A 24 19.92 -24.53 29.16
N MET A 25 19.93 -25.77 28.66
CA MET A 25 19.60 -26.06 27.26
C MET A 25 18.16 -25.69 26.90
N LEU A 26 17.20 -25.98 27.80
CA LEU A 26 15.81 -25.57 27.63
C LEU A 26 15.72 -24.04 27.52
N LEU A 27 16.34 -23.32 28.46
CA LEU A 27 16.35 -21.86 28.50
C LEU A 27 16.89 -21.25 27.20
N ILE A 28 18.04 -21.75 26.73
CA ILE A 28 18.65 -21.29 25.47
C ILE A 28 17.70 -21.53 24.31
N THR A 29 17.12 -22.73 24.21
CA THR A 29 16.20 -23.08 23.12
C THR A 29 14.94 -22.20 23.15
N THR A 30 14.39 -21.94 24.34
CA THR A 30 13.24 -21.04 24.49
C THR A 30 13.59 -19.62 24.03
N MET A 31 14.75 -19.09 24.42
CA MET A 31 15.17 -17.75 24.04
C MET A 31 15.36 -17.61 22.52
N LEU A 32 15.95 -18.62 21.88
CA LEU A 32 16.06 -18.69 20.42
C LEU A 32 14.69 -18.76 19.75
N GLY A 33 13.78 -19.59 20.28
CA GLY A 33 12.40 -19.69 19.80
C GLY A 33 11.64 -18.37 19.88
N VAL A 34 11.74 -17.66 21.01
CA VAL A 34 11.09 -16.34 21.20
C VAL A 34 11.63 -15.31 20.22
N THR A 35 12.94 -15.31 19.97
CA THR A 35 13.60 -14.38 19.03
C THR A 35 13.19 -14.65 17.58
N ALA A 36 13.04 -15.91 17.19
CA ALA A 36 12.52 -16.27 15.87
C ALA A 36 11.07 -15.80 15.69
N ILE A 37 10.21 -15.99 16.70
CA ILE A 37 8.81 -15.56 16.67
C ILE A 37 8.68 -14.03 16.65
N SER A 38 9.54 -13.28 17.37
CA SER A 38 9.52 -11.81 17.34
C SER A 38 9.88 -11.27 15.95
N SER A 39 10.86 -11.88 15.29
CA SER A 39 11.25 -11.52 13.93
C SER A 39 10.13 -11.81 12.92
N SER A 40 9.48 -12.97 13.03
CA SER A 40 8.32 -13.33 12.21
C SER A 40 7.17 -12.32 12.35
N ARG A 41 6.84 -11.92 13.59
CA ARG A 41 5.81 -10.89 13.86
C ARG A 41 6.13 -9.55 13.22
N MET A 42 7.40 -9.16 13.14
CA MET A 42 7.80 -7.93 12.44
C MET A 42 7.61 -8.05 10.93
N GLY A 43 7.99 -9.20 10.34
CA GLY A 43 7.77 -9.50 8.94
C GLY A 43 6.29 -9.43 8.54
N GLU A 44 5.41 -10.01 9.37
CA GLU A 44 3.96 -9.97 9.18
C GLU A 44 3.42 -8.52 9.18
N LYS A 45 3.84 -7.69 10.14
CA LYS A 45 3.43 -6.28 10.20
C LYS A 45 3.90 -5.48 8.97
N MET A 46 5.12 -5.71 8.50
CA MET A 46 5.62 -5.06 7.29
C MET A 46 4.85 -5.52 6.06
N ALA A 47 4.54 -6.82 5.94
CA ALA A 47 3.74 -7.36 4.86
C ALA A 47 2.31 -6.77 4.86
N ALA A 48 1.67 -6.69 6.02
CA ALA A 48 0.35 -6.06 6.18
C ALA A 48 0.38 -4.57 5.78
N ASN A 49 1.39 -3.82 6.22
CA ASN A 49 1.55 -2.41 5.85
C ASN A 49 1.78 -2.24 4.35
N ALA A 50 2.58 -3.10 3.72
CA ALA A 50 2.81 -3.07 2.28
C ALA A 50 1.52 -3.39 1.50
N MET A 51 0.74 -4.38 1.96
CA MET A 51 -0.56 -4.72 1.38
C MET A 51 -1.55 -3.55 1.48
N ASN A 52 -1.68 -2.92 2.65
CA ASN A 52 -2.57 -1.77 2.84
C ASN A 52 -2.20 -0.59 1.94
N ARG A 53 -0.90 -0.33 1.75
CA ARG A 53 -0.42 0.69 0.81
C ARG A 53 -0.78 0.34 -0.64
N ASN A 54 -0.65 -0.92 -1.02
CA ASN A 54 -0.99 -1.36 -2.37
C ASN A 54 -2.49 -1.24 -2.64
N VAL A 55 -3.34 -1.68 -1.69
CA VAL A 55 -4.81 -1.56 -1.79
C VAL A 55 -5.25 -0.11 -1.89
N THR A 56 -4.75 0.76 -1.01
CA THR A 56 -5.07 2.20 -1.06
C THR A 56 -4.57 2.86 -2.34
N PHE A 57 -3.41 2.45 -2.88
CA PHE A 57 -2.93 2.94 -4.18
C PHE A 57 -3.86 2.52 -5.33
N GLN A 58 -4.25 1.24 -5.39
CA GLN A 58 -5.17 0.75 -6.42
C GLN A 58 -6.53 1.45 -6.34
N ALA A 59 -7.04 1.68 -5.12
CA ALA A 59 -8.28 2.43 -4.91
C ALA A 59 -8.19 3.88 -5.40
N ALA A 60 -7.07 4.57 -5.10
CA ALA A 60 -6.82 5.92 -5.59
C ALA A 60 -6.78 5.98 -7.13
N GLU A 61 -6.07 5.03 -7.75
CA GLU A 61 -5.94 4.96 -9.21
C GLU A 61 -7.26 4.64 -9.89
N SER A 62 -8.06 3.72 -9.32
CA SER A 62 -9.39 3.41 -9.84
C SER A 62 -10.33 4.63 -9.79
N ALA A 63 -10.25 5.44 -8.72
CA ALA A 63 -11.00 6.69 -8.63
C ALA A 63 -10.54 7.72 -9.68
N ILE A 64 -9.24 7.81 -9.96
CA ILE A 64 -8.71 8.69 -11.02
C ILE A 64 -9.19 8.21 -12.38
N GLU A 65 -9.06 6.92 -12.70
CA GLU A 65 -9.48 6.35 -13.97
C GLU A 65 -10.98 6.61 -14.22
N ASN A 66 -11.81 6.43 -13.19
CA ASN A 66 -13.23 6.72 -13.27
C ASN A 66 -13.52 8.22 -13.52
N ALA A 67 -12.84 9.11 -12.80
CA ALA A 67 -12.99 10.56 -12.99
C ALA A 67 -12.52 11.05 -14.36
N VAL A 68 -11.48 10.43 -14.94
CA VAL A 68 -11.01 10.71 -16.29
C VAL A 68 -12.02 10.21 -17.34
N ALA A 69 -12.61 9.03 -17.11
CA ALA A 69 -13.59 8.44 -18.00
C ALA A 69 -14.93 9.21 -17.99
N ASP A 70 -15.34 9.76 -16.84
CA ASP A 70 -16.54 10.56 -16.74
C ASP A 70 -16.35 11.97 -17.32
N THR A 71 -16.86 12.16 -18.53
CA THR A 71 -16.82 13.45 -19.20
C THR A 71 -17.63 14.52 -18.46
N ASN A 72 -18.68 14.15 -17.70
CA ASN A 72 -19.46 15.12 -16.92
C ASN A 72 -18.64 15.69 -15.76
N ASN A 73 -17.85 14.85 -15.08
CA ASN A 73 -16.93 15.27 -14.02
C ASN A 73 -15.95 16.34 -14.55
N LEU A 74 -15.31 16.08 -15.70
CA LEU A 74 -14.42 17.04 -16.35
C LEU A 74 -15.13 18.34 -16.75
N LEU A 75 -16.37 18.27 -17.27
CA LEU A 75 -17.14 19.45 -17.66
C LEU A 75 -17.53 20.30 -16.45
N GLN A 76 -17.94 19.65 -15.34
CA GLN A 76 -18.23 20.32 -14.08
C GLN A 76 -16.97 20.95 -13.49
N ALA A 77 -15.80 20.30 -13.61
CA ALA A 77 -14.53 20.85 -13.15
C ALA A 77 -14.14 22.13 -13.88
N ILE A 78 -14.45 22.27 -15.18
CA ILE A 78 -14.25 23.55 -15.92
C ILE A 78 -15.06 24.66 -15.26
N SER A 79 -16.31 24.39 -14.88
CA SER A 79 -17.19 25.38 -14.23
C SER A 79 -16.78 25.67 -12.79
N ALA A 80 -16.25 24.67 -12.08
CA ALA A 80 -15.80 24.79 -10.69
C ALA A 80 -14.44 25.50 -10.55
N GLY A 81 -13.61 25.49 -11.59
CA GLY A 81 -12.31 26.14 -11.59
C GLY A 81 -11.36 25.55 -10.53
N ASP A 82 -10.87 26.41 -9.63
CA ASP A 82 -9.93 26.06 -8.55
C ASP A 82 -10.57 25.12 -7.51
N ALA A 83 -11.86 25.30 -7.21
CA ALA A 83 -12.57 24.51 -6.20
C ALA A 83 -12.61 23.01 -6.53
N GLY A 84 -12.54 22.68 -7.83
CA GLY A 84 -12.61 21.33 -8.35
C GLY A 84 -13.93 20.62 -8.05
N VAL A 85 -14.01 19.35 -8.46
CA VAL A 85 -15.16 18.48 -8.26
C VAL A 85 -14.70 17.25 -7.50
N ASN A 86 -15.32 16.98 -6.35
CA ASN A 86 -15.07 15.77 -5.59
C ASN A 86 -16.04 14.68 -6.05
N ASP A 87 -15.51 13.50 -6.30
CA ASP A 87 -16.29 12.31 -6.64
C ASP A 87 -15.86 11.13 -5.78
N THR A 88 -16.79 10.24 -5.50
CA THR A 88 -16.57 9.03 -4.70
C THR A 88 -16.95 7.82 -5.52
N LEU A 89 -15.96 6.99 -5.81
CA LEU A 89 -16.15 5.75 -6.54
C LEU A 89 -16.59 4.64 -5.58
N ASP A 90 -17.74 4.03 -5.87
CA ASP A 90 -18.13 2.79 -5.21
C ASP A 90 -17.37 1.61 -5.82
N ILE A 91 -16.37 1.13 -5.08
CA ILE A 91 -15.57 -0.06 -5.42
C ILE A 91 -16.12 -1.35 -4.80
N ASN A 92 -17.39 -1.35 -4.36
CA ASN A 92 -18.05 -2.48 -3.68
C ASN A 92 -17.30 -2.91 -2.40
N SER A 93 -16.70 -1.96 -1.68
CA SER A 93 -15.99 -2.20 -0.43
C SER A 93 -16.46 -1.20 0.63
N SER A 94 -16.78 -1.69 1.83
CA SER A 94 -17.11 -0.83 2.97
C SER A 94 -15.88 -0.37 3.75
N ASP A 95 -14.74 -1.05 3.58
CA ASP A 95 -13.51 -0.78 4.35
C ASP A 95 -12.56 0.18 3.62
N VAL A 96 -12.64 0.21 2.28
CA VAL A 96 -11.76 1.00 1.42
C VAL A 96 -12.58 2.10 0.76
N ALA A 97 -12.22 3.35 1.02
CA ALA A 97 -12.77 4.51 0.32
C ALA A 97 -11.89 4.86 -0.88
N ALA A 98 -12.53 5.15 -2.02
CA ALA A 98 -11.89 5.60 -3.24
C ALA A 98 -12.53 6.93 -3.66
N THR A 99 -11.81 8.04 -3.53
CA THR A 99 -12.29 9.38 -3.87
C THR A 99 -11.37 10.04 -4.87
N SER A 100 -11.90 10.96 -5.66
CA SER A 100 -11.13 11.80 -6.58
C SER A 100 -11.52 13.26 -6.43
N ASN A 101 -10.58 14.15 -6.70
CA ASN A 101 -10.82 15.58 -6.85
C ASN A 101 -10.27 16.03 -8.21
N THR A 102 -11.15 16.48 -9.09
CA THR A 102 -10.81 16.97 -10.44
C THR A 102 -10.78 18.49 -10.42
N ARG A 103 -9.64 19.09 -10.71
CA ARG A 103 -9.45 20.54 -10.78
C ARG A 103 -9.10 20.98 -12.19
N TYR A 104 -9.73 22.06 -12.65
CA TYR A 104 -9.40 22.67 -13.93
C TYR A 104 -8.24 23.66 -13.78
N GLN A 105 -7.18 23.46 -14.56
CA GLN A 105 -5.95 24.26 -14.51
C GLN A 105 -5.83 25.26 -15.66
N GLY A 106 -6.85 25.36 -16.51
CA GLY A 106 -6.93 26.33 -17.60
C GLY A 106 -6.81 25.71 -18.99
N ALA A 107 -6.94 26.58 -19.98
CA ALA A 107 -6.90 26.25 -21.40
C ALA A 107 -5.62 26.83 -22.04
N GLY A 108 -5.08 26.14 -23.04
CA GLY A 108 -3.94 26.62 -23.82
C GLY A 108 -3.98 26.14 -25.27
N LEU A 109 -2.95 26.51 -26.04
CA LEU A 109 -2.84 26.11 -27.44
C LEU A 109 -2.83 24.58 -27.58
N ALA A 110 -3.68 24.04 -28.46
CA ALA A 110 -3.66 22.63 -28.83
C ALA A 110 -2.47 22.35 -29.75
N VAL A 111 -1.30 22.07 -29.15
CA VAL A 111 -0.08 21.71 -29.90
C VAL A 111 -0.33 20.52 -30.83
N GLY A 112 0.19 20.59 -32.05
CA GLY A 112 -0.04 19.57 -33.09
C GLY A 112 -1.30 19.78 -33.93
N PHE A 113 -2.13 20.79 -33.64
CA PHE A 113 -3.28 21.18 -34.44
C PHE A 113 -2.99 22.51 -35.16
N SER A 114 -3.03 22.51 -36.49
CA SER A 114 -2.75 23.70 -37.31
C SER A 114 -3.77 24.83 -37.12
N LEU A 115 -4.97 24.50 -36.63
CA LEU A 115 -6.07 25.44 -36.36
C LEU A 115 -6.00 26.05 -34.95
N ALA A 116 -5.03 25.68 -34.10
CA ALA A 116 -4.98 26.09 -32.69
C ALA A 116 -4.58 27.56 -32.44
N ALA A 117 -4.25 28.32 -33.49
CA ALA A 117 -3.74 29.69 -33.39
C ALA A 117 -4.82 30.79 -33.52
N ASP A 118 -6.00 30.47 -34.05
CA ASP A 118 -7.12 31.39 -34.14
C ASP A 118 -8.15 31.02 -33.06
N SER A 119 -8.75 32.01 -32.40
CA SER A 119 -9.71 31.87 -31.30
C SER A 119 -10.99 31.06 -31.63
N SER A 120 -11.11 30.59 -32.87
CA SER A 120 -12.19 29.76 -33.41
C SER A 120 -11.80 28.27 -33.58
N GLY A 121 -10.58 27.87 -33.20
CA GLY A 121 -10.00 26.55 -33.39
C GLY A 121 -10.17 25.55 -32.24
N PHE A 122 -9.13 24.75 -31.99
CA PHE A 122 -9.09 23.78 -30.90
C PHE A 122 -8.23 24.28 -29.74
N SER A 123 -8.70 24.06 -28.52
CA SER A 123 -8.00 24.38 -27.28
C SER A 123 -7.72 23.12 -26.46
N ALA A 124 -6.57 23.11 -25.78
CA ALA A 124 -6.17 22.06 -24.86
C ALA A 124 -6.57 22.46 -23.43
N TYR A 125 -7.62 21.82 -22.91
CA TYR A 125 -8.09 21.97 -21.54
C TYR A 125 -7.27 21.07 -20.62
N ARG A 126 -6.64 21.66 -19.60
CA ARG A 126 -5.78 20.97 -18.65
C ARG A 126 -6.51 20.74 -17.35
N PHE A 127 -6.41 19.52 -16.84
CA PHE A 127 -6.97 19.13 -15.57
C PHE A 127 -5.90 18.48 -14.71
N GLU A 128 -6.01 18.68 -13.41
CA GLU A 128 -5.28 17.93 -12.41
C GLU A 128 -6.29 17.13 -11.60
N ILE A 129 -6.11 15.81 -11.56
CA ILE A 129 -7.00 14.91 -10.83
C ILE A 129 -6.20 14.30 -9.69
N THR A 130 -6.68 14.51 -8.47
CA THR A 130 -6.10 13.96 -7.26
C THR A 130 -6.97 12.82 -6.75
N GLY A 131 -6.52 11.58 -6.90
CA GLY A 131 -7.13 10.38 -6.33
C GLY A 131 -6.66 10.14 -4.90
N THR A 132 -7.58 9.74 -4.04
CA THR A 132 -7.31 9.36 -2.65
C THR A 132 -7.93 8.00 -2.37
N GLY A 133 -7.10 7.04 -2.00
CA GLY A 133 -7.53 5.76 -1.48
C GLY A 133 -7.25 5.68 0.02
N ALA A 134 -8.25 5.30 0.81
CA ALA A 134 -8.13 5.28 2.27
C ALA A 134 -8.75 4.02 2.88
N ILE A 135 -8.09 3.47 3.90
CA ILE A 135 -8.65 2.44 4.78
C ILE A 135 -8.83 3.07 6.16
N SER A 136 -10.06 3.50 6.46
CA SER A 136 -10.39 4.28 7.67
C SER A 136 -10.08 3.51 8.96
N ALA A 137 -10.29 2.19 8.97
CA ALA A 137 -10.01 1.36 10.14
C ALA A 137 -8.53 1.32 10.55
N LEU A 138 -7.61 1.61 9.60
CA LEU A 138 -6.16 1.45 9.78
C LEU A 138 -5.39 2.77 9.65
N ASN A 139 -6.08 3.90 9.43
CA ASN A 139 -5.47 5.20 9.12
C ASN A 139 -4.44 5.12 7.97
N ALA A 140 -4.67 4.22 7.01
CA ALA A 140 -3.83 4.08 5.83
C ALA A 140 -4.44 4.93 4.71
N GLN A 141 -3.66 5.84 4.14
CA GLN A 141 -4.09 6.70 3.04
C GLN A 141 -2.97 6.80 2.01
N THR A 142 -3.35 6.71 0.74
CA THR A 142 -2.49 6.98 -0.40
C THR A 142 -3.16 8.02 -1.28
N VAL A 143 -2.41 9.06 -1.65
CA VAL A 143 -2.86 10.13 -2.54
C VAL A 143 -1.99 10.12 -3.79
N SER A 144 -2.62 10.15 -4.95
CA SER A 144 -1.97 10.20 -6.27
C SER A 144 -2.55 11.36 -7.06
N ALA A 145 -1.72 12.10 -7.78
CA ALA A 145 -2.17 13.21 -8.61
C ALA A 145 -1.69 13.01 -10.06
N GLN A 146 -2.59 13.24 -11.01
CA GLN A 146 -2.31 13.10 -12.44
C GLN A 146 -2.79 14.33 -13.21
N GLY A 147 -1.92 14.83 -14.09
CA GLY A 147 -2.27 15.88 -15.03
C GLY A 147 -2.73 15.29 -16.35
N ILE A 148 -3.91 15.69 -16.82
CA ILE A 148 -4.41 15.30 -18.15
C ILE A 148 -4.71 16.53 -19.00
N SER A 149 -4.59 16.38 -20.31
CA SER A 149 -4.98 17.41 -21.27
C SER A 149 -5.97 16.84 -22.26
N ARG A 150 -7.12 17.48 -22.40
CA ARG A 150 -8.17 17.08 -23.35
C ARG A 150 -8.37 18.17 -24.38
N ILE A 151 -8.43 17.78 -25.65
CA ILE A 151 -8.60 18.72 -26.75
C ILE A 151 -10.08 18.87 -27.05
N GLY A 152 -10.54 20.12 -27.11
CA GLY A 152 -11.92 20.47 -27.44
C GLY A 152 -11.97 21.75 -28.27
N PRO A 153 -13.16 22.15 -28.75
CA PRO A 153 -13.33 23.43 -29.42
C PRO A 153 -12.95 24.58 -28.48
N SER A 154 -12.35 25.64 -29.02
CA SER A 154 -12.20 26.91 -28.31
C SER A 154 -13.57 27.59 -28.25
N ASN A 155 -13.95 28.06 -27.05
CA ASN A 155 -15.11 28.92 -26.85
C ASN A 155 -14.69 30.40 -26.90
#